data_AF-A0A8H3E683-F1
#
_entry.id   AF-A0A8H3E683-F1
#
_cell.length_a   1.000
_cell.length_b   1.000
_cell.length_c   1.000
_cell.angle_alpha   90.00
_cell.angle_beta   90.00
_cell.angle_gamma   90.00
#
_symmetry.space_group_name_H-M   'P 1'
#
loop_
_entity.id
_entity.type
_entity.pdbx_description
1 polymer ?
#
loop_
_entity_poly.entity_id
_entity_poly.type
_entity_poly.pdbx_seq_one_letter_code
_entity_poly.pdbx_strand_id
1 'polypeptide(L)'
;MIAGSNPNADVETRPYKTEYQVEYLNPPYMMKVRPSYTGLPETWNYGQQITLSVQLPPSMAAPTMQASLMDLGFSTHGVHMDMRMVRLKCTLSLNRGTLTITGPPTASIYPPGPGTGWLYVLADGVPSMAQKVLIGNGGSPPVNQGAIDNMLANTGGP
;
A
#
# COMPACT_ATOMS: atom_id res chain seq x y z
N MET A 1 -9.41 10.33 2.35
CA MET A 1 -10.77 10.42 2.87
C MET A 1 -10.69 10.75 4.34
N ILE A 2 -11.48 11.71 4.80
CA ILE A 2 -11.64 12.07 6.20
C ILE A 2 -13.13 11.90 6.50
N ALA A 3 -13.46 11.26 7.60
CA ALA A 3 -14.83 11.00 8.01
C ALA A 3 -14.92 10.84 9.53
N GLY A 4 -16.10 11.09 10.06
CA GLY A 4 -16.42 10.92 11.46
C GLY A 4 -16.02 12.10 12.34
N SER A 5 -16.66 12.17 13.50
CA SER A 5 -16.35 13.01 14.66
C SER A 5 -17.53 12.78 15.61
N ASN A 6 -17.29 12.26 16.82
CA ASN A 6 -18.34 12.14 17.81
C ASN A 6 -17.83 12.64 19.17
N PRO A 7 -17.88 13.95 19.42
CA PRO A 7 -17.34 14.52 20.66
C PRO A 7 -18.26 14.28 21.87
N ASN A 8 -19.48 13.80 21.67
CA ASN A 8 -20.40 13.40 22.74
C ASN A 8 -20.27 11.90 23.04
N ALA A 9 -20.72 11.50 24.23
CA ALA A 9 -20.72 10.09 24.66
C ALA A 9 -21.55 9.18 23.73
N ASP A 10 -22.68 9.70 23.23
CA ASP A 10 -23.61 9.00 22.37
C ASP A 10 -23.78 9.72 21.02
N VAL A 11 -24.52 9.08 20.11
CA VAL A 11 -24.93 9.68 18.84
C VAL A 11 -25.99 10.74 19.11
N GLU A 12 -25.68 11.99 18.79
CA GLU A 12 -26.43 13.14 19.29
C GLU A 12 -26.59 14.23 18.22
N THR A 13 -27.70 14.98 18.28
CA THR A 13 -28.02 16.07 17.32
C THR A 13 -27.89 17.48 17.91
N ARG A 14 -27.61 17.58 19.23
CA ARG A 14 -27.33 18.84 19.94
C ARG A 14 -25.98 19.44 19.51
N PRO A 15 -25.61 20.67 19.93
CA PRO A 15 -24.31 21.27 19.57
C PRO A 15 -23.13 20.31 19.77
N TYR A 16 -22.19 20.34 18.82
CA TYR A 16 -21.16 19.31 18.63
C TYR A 16 -21.73 17.93 18.26
N LYS A 17 -22.71 17.92 17.35
CA LYS A 17 -23.38 16.71 16.86
C LYS A 17 -22.40 15.71 16.23
N THR A 18 -22.83 14.46 16.14
CA THR A 18 -22.11 13.42 15.40
C THR A 18 -21.97 13.81 13.92
N GLU A 19 -20.76 13.72 13.39
CA GLU A 19 -20.44 14.06 12.00
C GLU A 19 -20.53 12.84 11.08
N TYR A 20 -21.29 12.98 10.01
CA TYR A 20 -21.51 11.95 8.97
C TYR A 20 -20.96 12.37 7.60
N GLN A 21 -20.55 13.63 7.45
CA GLN A 21 -19.91 14.11 6.24
C GLN A 21 -18.59 13.39 6.00
N VAL A 22 -18.28 13.24 4.71
CA VAL A 22 -17.05 12.64 4.23
C VAL A 22 -16.39 13.63 3.30
N GLU A 23 -15.10 13.86 3.54
CA GLU A 23 -14.29 14.77 2.75
C GLU A 23 -13.11 14.02 2.12
N TYR A 24 -12.70 14.47 0.94
CA TYR A 24 -11.48 14.01 0.31
C TYR A 24 -10.49 15.16 0.26
N LEU A 25 -9.34 14.98 0.90
CA LEU A 25 -8.22 15.87 0.68
C LEU A 25 -7.75 15.75 -0.77
N ASN A 26 -7.46 16.90 -1.38
CA ASN A 26 -6.90 16.98 -2.73
C ASN A 26 -5.48 17.57 -2.64
N PRO A 27 -4.43 16.75 -2.49
CA PRO A 27 -3.06 17.24 -2.34
C PRO A 27 -2.57 17.94 -3.61
N PRO A 28 -1.58 18.86 -3.52
CA PRO A 28 -1.12 19.64 -4.68
C PRO A 28 -0.70 18.82 -5.91
N TYR A 29 -0.21 17.59 -5.71
CA TYR A 29 0.19 16.71 -6.80
C TYR A 29 -0.97 16.22 -7.68
N MET A 30 -2.22 16.33 -7.23
CA MET A 30 -3.40 15.89 -7.98
C MET A 30 -3.72 16.81 -9.17
N MET A 31 -3.20 18.04 -9.16
CA MET A 31 -3.35 19.00 -10.26
C MET A 31 -2.26 18.86 -11.33
N LYS A 32 -1.32 17.90 -11.17
CA LYS A 32 -0.22 17.65 -12.11
C LYS A 32 -0.53 16.47 -13.01
N VAL A 33 0.06 16.48 -14.22
CA VAL A 33 0.02 15.31 -15.12
C VAL A 33 0.78 14.16 -14.46
N ARG A 34 0.11 13.02 -14.32
CA ARG A 34 0.64 11.86 -13.58
C ARG A 34 1.41 10.93 -14.53
N PRO A 35 2.47 10.25 -14.05
CA PRO A 35 3.03 9.12 -14.78
C PRO A 35 2.01 7.96 -14.82
N SER A 36 2.13 7.10 -15.83
CA SER A 36 1.41 5.82 -15.90
C SER A 36 2.38 4.67 -16.11
N TYR A 37 1.92 3.46 -15.83
CA TYR A 37 2.72 2.26 -16.08
C TYR A 37 1.84 1.05 -16.40
N THR A 38 2.44 0.05 -17.03
CA THR A 38 1.85 -1.26 -17.32
C THR A 38 2.88 -2.37 -17.11
N GLY A 39 2.42 -3.62 -17.07
CA GLY A 39 3.29 -4.80 -16.89
C GLY A 39 3.52 -5.20 -15.43
N LEU A 40 2.73 -4.69 -14.48
CA LEU A 40 2.74 -5.17 -13.11
C LEU A 40 2.12 -6.58 -13.07
N PRO A 41 2.86 -7.61 -12.62
CA PRO A 41 2.26 -8.93 -12.42
C PRO A 41 1.24 -8.92 -11.29
N GLU A 42 0.29 -9.84 -11.32
CA GLU A 42 -0.69 -10.02 -10.24
C GLU A 42 -0.02 -10.43 -8.92
N THR A 43 1.09 -11.18 -9.01
CA THR A 43 1.90 -11.66 -7.88
C THR A 43 3.34 -11.23 -8.04
N TRP A 44 3.98 -10.83 -6.94
CA TRP A 44 5.36 -10.35 -6.92
C TRP A 44 6.10 -10.84 -5.70
N ASN A 45 7.10 -11.70 -5.91
CA ASN A 45 7.86 -12.32 -4.82
C ASN A 45 8.88 -11.37 -4.18
N TYR A 46 9.26 -11.69 -2.95
CA TYR A 46 10.31 -10.99 -2.21
C TYR A 46 11.65 -11.02 -2.96
N GLY A 47 12.32 -9.87 -3.00
CA GLY A 47 13.60 -9.68 -3.70
C GLY A 47 13.54 -9.82 -5.22
N GLN A 48 12.39 -10.22 -5.80
CA GLN A 48 12.23 -10.39 -7.24
C GLN A 48 12.30 -9.02 -7.92
N GLN A 49 13.04 -8.96 -9.01
CA GLN A 49 13.07 -7.79 -9.88
C GLN A 49 12.00 -7.92 -10.97
N ILE A 50 11.29 -6.82 -11.23
CA ILE A 50 10.33 -6.70 -12.34
C ILE A 50 10.68 -5.48 -13.18
N THR A 51 10.19 -5.46 -14.41
CA THR A 51 10.32 -4.32 -15.31
C THR A 51 8.93 -3.87 -15.74
N LEU A 52 8.63 -2.61 -15.50
CA LEU A 52 7.39 -1.97 -15.91
C LEU A 52 7.64 -1.11 -17.14
N SER A 53 6.67 -1.07 -18.05
CA SER A 53 6.63 -0.04 -19.09
C SER A 53 6.06 1.23 -18.48
N VAL A 54 6.75 2.35 -18.58
CA VAL A 54 6.34 3.63 -17.98
C VAL A 54 6.10 4.68 -19.06
N GLN A 55 5.09 5.52 -18.84
CA GLN A 55 4.87 6.72 -19.63
C GLN A 55 4.97 7.92 -18.71
N LEU A 56 5.91 8.80 -19.04
CA LEU A 56 6.21 10.00 -18.26
C LEU A 56 5.60 11.22 -18.97
N PRO A 57 5.16 12.24 -18.20
CA PRO A 57 4.75 13.52 -18.78
C PRO A 57 5.84 14.10 -19.70
N PRO A 58 5.50 14.63 -20.90
CA PRO A 58 6.49 15.13 -21.87
C PRO A 58 7.41 16.25 -21.34
N SER A 59 6.97 16.99 -20.34
CA SER A 59 7.72 18.09 -19.73
C SER A 59 8.89 17.62 -18.85
N MET A 60 9.03 16.32 -18.58
CA MET A 60 10.06 15.78 -17.69
C MET A 60 11.31 15.33 -18.46
N ALA A 61 12.37 16.14 -18.43
CA ALA A 61 13.63 15.82 -19.10
C ALA A 61 14.42 14.70 -18.39
N ALA A 62 14.53 14.74 -17.06
CA ALA A 62 15.25 13.73 -16.27
C ALA A 62 14.62 13.65 -14.86
N PRO A 63 13.43 13.04 -14.72
CA PRO A 63 12.74 13.05 -13.44
C PRO A 63 13.42 12.13 -12.44
N THR A 64 13.34 12.50 -11.17
CA THR A 64 13.67 11.62 -10.06
C THR A 64 12.57 10.58 -9.91
N MET A 65 12.86 9.34 -10.30
CA MET A 65 11.92 8.22 -10.20
C MET A 65 11.92 7.63 -8.79
N GLN A 66 10.72 7.28 -8.33
CA GLN A 66 10.52 6.56 -7.07
C GLN A 66 9.45 5.49 -7.28
N ALA A 67 9.59 4.35 -6.62
CA ALA A 67 8.56 3.34 -6.53
C ALA A 67 8.23 3.11 -5.05
N SER A 68 6.95 3.14 -4.71
CA SER A 68 6.49 2.91 -3.35
C SER A 68 5.39 1.88 -3.35
N LEU A 69 5.54 0.88 -2.49
CA LEU A 69 4.52 -0.11 -2.21
C LEU A 69 3.82 0.28 -0.90
N MET A 70 2.49 0.28 -0.91
CA MET A 70 1.70 0.76 0.23
C MET A 70 0.57 -0.19 0.60
N ASP A 71 0.44 -0.41 1.91
CA ASP A 71 -0.76 -0.92 2.56
C ASP A 71 -1.65 0.28 2.93
N LEU A 72 -2.93 0.25 2.52
CA LEU A 72 -3.87 1.34 2.85
C LEU A 72 -4.38 1.24 4.30
N GLY A 73 -4.29 0.05 4.90
CA GLY A 73 -4.66 -0.21 6.28
C GLY A 73 -6.14 0.06 6.59
N PHE A 74 -6.42 0.18 7.88
CA PHE A 74 -7.72 0.56 8.44
C PHE A 74 -7.50 1.48 9.65
N SER A 75 -8.44 2.38 9.92
CA SER A 75 -8.34 3.34 11.02
C SER A 75 -9.63 3.41 11.83
N THR A 76 -9.49 3.33 13.16
CA THR A 76 -10.59 3.51 14.10
C THR A 76 -10.05 4.00 15.45
N HIS A 77 -10.83 4.80 16.18
CA HIS A 77 -10.46 5.28 17.52
C HIS A 77 -9.07 5.96 17.60
N GLY A 78 -8.65 6.64 16.51
CA GLY A 78 -7.33 7.27 16.42
C GLY A 78 -6.16 6.30 16.23
N VAL A 79 -6.44 5.00 16.05
CA VAL A 79 -5.44 3.97 15.80
C VAL A 79 -5.47 3.56 14.33
N HIS A 80 -4.32 3.61 13.68
CA HIS A 80 -4.13 3.16 12.31
C HIS A 80 -3.46 1.79 12.32
N MET A 81 -4.19 0.77 11.88
CA MET A 81 -3.68 -0.59 11.75
C MET A 81 -3.23 -0.84 10.31
N ASP A 82 -2.14 -1.57 10.16
CA ASP A 82 -1.60 -2.10 8.91
C ASP A 82 -1.15 -1.07 7.85
N MET A 83 -1.44 0.22 8.00
CA MET A 83 -0.95 1.25 7.08
C MET A 83 0.58 1.29 7.07
N ARG A 84 1.18 1.07 5.91
CA ARG A 84 2.63 1.00 5.73
C ARG A 84 3.00 1.45 4.33
N MET A 85 4.11 2.18 4.22
CA MET A 85 4.73 2.52 2.94
C MET A 85 6.17 2.00 2.95
N VAL A 86 6.54 1.27 1.90
CA VAL A 86 7.93 0.85 1.65
C VAL A 86 8.39 1.40 0.30
N ARG A 87 9.43 2.22 0.35
CA ARG A 87 10.10 2.69 -0.85
C ARG A 87 10.97 1.58 -1.42
N LEU A 88 10.78 1.27 -2.69
CA LEU A 88 11.49 0.21 -3.40
C LEU A 88 12.68 0.78 -4.16
N LYS A 89 13.69 -0.08 -4.40
CA LYS A 89 14.79 0.26 -5.32
C LYS A 89 14.25 0.24 -6.74
N CYS A 90 14.47 1.33 -7.48
CA CYS A 90 14.08 1.40 -8.88
C CYS A 90 15.15 2.10 -9.74
N THR A 91 15.22 1.72 -11.01
CA THR A 91 16.14 2.29 -11.99
C THR A 91 15.40 2.50 -13.31
N LEU A 92 15.42 3.74 -13.80
CA LEU A 92 14.83 4.12 -15.07
C LEU A 92 15.81 3.78 -16.20
N SER A 93 15.30 3.23 -17.30
CA SER A 93 16.11 2.99 -18.49
C SER A 93 16.57 4.28 -19.16
N LEU A 94 17.66 4.22 -19.94
CA LEU A 94 18.19 5.38 -20.68
C LEU A 94 17.17 5.95 -21.67
N ASN A 95 16.35 5.10 -22.30
CA ASN A 95 15.28 5.52 -23.20
C ASN A 95 14.02 6.01 -22.46
N ARG A 96 14.00 5.95 -21.12
CA ARG A 96 12.90 6.39 -20.24
C ARG A 96 11.56 5.69 -20.49
N GLY A 97 11.57 4.56 -21.18
CA GLY A 97 10.38 3.76 -21.47
C GLY A 97 10.11 2.66 -20.46
N THR A 98 11.12 2.28 -19.65
CA THR A 98 10.97 1.19 -18.68
C THR A 98 11.57 1.53 -17.32
N LEU A 99 10.92 1.02 -16.27
CA LEU A 99 11.35 1.16 -14.89
C LEU A 99 11.55 -0.23 -14.28
N THR A 100 12.79 -0.54 -13.94
CA THR A 100 13.14 -1.78 -13.24
C THR A 100 13.00 -1.57 -11.75
N ILE A 101 12.23 -2.40 -11.06
CA ILE A 101 11.94 -2.28 -9.63
C ILE A 101 12.27 -3.59 -8.93
N THR A 102 12.91 -3.51 -7.77
CA THR A 102 13.16 -4.68 -6.91
C THR A 102 12.13 -4.72 -5.79
N GLY A 103 11.46 -5.87 -5.65
CA GLY A 103 10.47 -6.09 -4.59
C GLY A 103 11.08 -5.97 -3.20
N PRO A 104 10.23 -5.88 -2.14
CA PRO A 104 10.71 -5.85 -0.77
C PRO A 104 11.58 -7.10 -0.49
N PRO A 105 12.66 -6.99 0.29
CA PRO A 105 13.62 -8.09 0.44
C PRO A 105 13.06 -9.24 1.29
N THR A 106 12.19 -8.97 2.26
CA THR A 106 11.64 -9.98 3.18
C THR A 106 10.23 -9.61 3.66
N ALA A 107 9.51 -10.63 4.15
CA ALA A 107 8.19 -10.47 4.77
C ALA A 107 8.19 -9.60 6.04
N SER A 108 9.34 -9.46 6.71
CA SER A 108 9.48 -8.60 7.89
C SER A 108 9.40 -7.11 7.54
N ILE A 109 9.79 -6.73 6.32
CA ILE A 109 9.67 -5.35 5.83
C ILE A 109 8.27 -5.11 5.27
N TYR A 110 7.75 -6.08 4.52
CA TYR A 110 6.44 -5.98 3.89
C TYR A 110 5.70 -7.33 3.99
N PRO A 111 4.69 -7.47 4.86
CA PRO A 111 4.01 -8.73 5.09
C PRO A 111 3.27 -9.21 3.85
N PRO A 112 3.17 -10.54 3.68
CA PRO A 112 2.38 -11.12 2.60
C PRO A 112 0.90 -10.97 2.94
N GLY A 113 0.04 -10.99 1.92
CA GLY A 113 -1.39 -11.11 2.15
C GLY A 113 -2.26 -10.70 0.96
N PRO A 114 -3.47 -11.28 0.84
CA PRO A 114 -4.38 -10.94 -0.23
C PRO A 114 -4.79 -9.47 -0.15
N GLY A 115 -4.36 -8.70 -1.16
CA GLY A 115 -4.71 -7.29 -1.30
C GLY A 115 -3.92 -6.31 -0.45
N THR A 116 -2.77 -6.73 0.05
CA THR A 116 -1.85 -5.92 0.84
C THR A 116 -0.87 -5.12 0.00
N GLY A 117 -1.08 -4.84 -1.29
CA GLY A 117 -0.05 -4.17 -2.10
C GLY A 117 -0.62 -3.20 -3.09
N TRP A 118 -0.38 -1.92 -2.89
CA TRP A 118 -0.65 -0.87 -3.88
C TRP A 118 0.67 -0.27 -4.36
N LEU A 119 1.01 -0.50 -5.63
CA LEU A 119 2.23 0.05 -6.20
C LEU A 119 1.96 1.44 -6.78
N TYR A 120 2.74 2.42 -6.32
CA TYR A 120 2.79 3.76 -6.86
C TYR A 120 4.15 3.99 -7.53
N VAL A 121 4.14 4.47 -8.76
CA VAL A 121 5.32 4.99 -9.44
C VAL A 121 5.25 6.51 -9.41
N LEU A 122 6.31 7.17 -8.95
CA LEU A 122 6.38 8.61 -8.81
C LEU A 122 7.46 9.17 -9.73
N ALA A 123 7.16 10.31 -10.35
CA ALA A 123 8.11 11.13 -11.07
C ALA A 123 8.08 12.55 -10.47
N ASP A 124 9.21 13.01 -9.93
CA ASP A 124 9.35 14.32 -9.24
C ASP A 124 8.24 14.58 -8.19
N GLY A 125 7.90 13.54 -7.43
CA GLY A 125 6.89 13.60 -6.38
C GLY A 125 5.43 13.50 -6.86
N VAL A 126 5.18 13.36 -8.16
CA VAL A 126 3.84 13.13 -8.71
C VAL A 126 3.57 11.63 -8.84
N PRO A 127 2.60 11.06 -8.09
CA PRO A 127 2.32 9.63 -8.14
C PRO A 127 1.44 9.25 -9.34
N SER A 128 1.65 8.06 -9.88
CA SER A 128 0.74 7.39 -10.81
C SER A 128 -0.55 6.98 -10.11
N MET A 129 -1.55 6.55 -10.89
CA MET A 129 -2.60 5.69 -10.32
C MET A 129 -1.96 4.41 -9.77
N ALA A 130 -2.42 3.96 -8.60
CA ALA A 130 -1.92 2.72 -8.04
C ALA A 130 -2.58 1.51 -8.69
N GLN A 131 -1.81 0.44 -8.80
CA GLN A 131 -2.30 -0.87 -9.18
C GLN A 131 -2.06 -1.84 -8.03
N LYS A 132 -3.02 -2.74 -7.86
CA LYS A 132 -3.01 -3.75 -6.80
C LYS A 132 -2.08 -4.90 -7.20
N VAL A 133 -1.30 -5.40 -6.25
CA VAL A 133 -0.39 -6.54 -6.42
C VAL A 133 -0.37 -7.39 -5.15
N LEU A 134 -0.31 -8.71 -5.31
CA LEU A 134 -0.08 -9.64 -4.22
C LEU A 134 1.43 -9.76 -3.98
N ILE A 135 1.90 -9.44 -2.77
CA ILE A 135 3.29 -9.68 -2.39
C ILE A 135 3.44 -11.08 -1.80
N GLY A 136 4.45 -11.79 -2.29
CA GLY A 136 4.71 -13.18 -1.95
C GLY A 136 3.99 -14.16 -2.88
N ASN A 137 4.03 -15.44 -2.49
CA ASN A 137 3.52 -16.55 -3.30
C ASN A 137 2.03 -16.87 -3.09
N GLY A 138 1.33 -16.11 -2.24
CA GLY A 138 -0.08 -16.35 -1.91
C GLY A 138 -0.34 -17.63 -1.11
N GLY A 139 0.69 -18.30 -0.61
CA GLY A 139 0.56 -19.48 0.24
C GLY A 139 -0.02 -19.14 1.61
N SER A 140 -0.63 -20.14 2.25
CA SER A 140 -1.08 -20.00 3.65
C SER A 140 0.10 -19.71 4.58
N PRO A 141 -0.13 -18.97 5.68
CA PRO A 141 0.88 -18.83 6.73
C PRO A 141 1.38 -20.19 7.23
N PRO A 142 2.63 -20.30 7.68
CA PRO A 142 3.15 -21.54 8.25
C PRO A 142 2.28 -22.02 9.42
N VAL A 143 1.91 -23.30 9.40
CA VAL A 143 1.19 -23.96 10.49
C VAL A 143 2.20 -24.59 11.44
N ASN A 144 2.08 -24.30 12.74
CA ASN A 144 2.90 -24.92 13.77
C ASN A 144 2.07 -25.95 14.56
N GLN A 145 2.22 -27.23 14.21
CA GLN A 145 1.47 -28.31 14.86
C GLN A 145 1.77 -28.42 16.35
N GLY A 146 3.03 -28.23 16.78
CA GLY A 146 3.39 -28.27 18.19
C GLY A 146 2.72 -27.16 19.02
N ALA A 147 2.53 -25.97 18.42
CA ALA A 147 1.77 -24.90 19.06
C ALA A 147 0.28 -25.26 19.21
N ILE A 148 -0.30 -25.91 18.19
CA ILE A 148 -1.69 -26.41 18.24
C ILE A 148 -1.84 -27.46 19.34
N ASP A 149 -0.94 -28.44 19.38
CA ASP A 149 -0.96 -29.52 20.37
C ASP A 149 -0.79 -28.97 21.80
N ASN A 150 0.09 -27.98 21.98
CA ASN A 150 0.27 -27.31 23.27
C ASN A 150 -1.00 -26.54 23.69
N MET A 151 -1.63 -25.80 22.77
CA MET A 151 -2.90 -25.13 23.05
C MET A 151 -3.96 -26.14 23.47
N LEU A 152 -4.18 -27.20 22.69
CA LEU A 152 -5.17 -28.24 23.01
C LEU A 152 -4.94 -28.90 24.37
N ALA A 153 -3.68 -29.17 24.73
CA ALA A 153 -3.33 -29.75 26.01
C ALA A 153 -3.56 -28.80 27.21
N ASN A 154 -3.48 -27.48 27.00
CA ASN A 154 -3.53 -26.48 28.07
C ASN A 154 -4.84 -25.67 28.11
N THR A 155 -5.69 -25.75 27.08
CA THR A 155 -7.01 -25.09 27.01
C THR A 155 -8.17 -26.08 27.11
N GLY A 156 -7.91 -27.31 27.56
CA GLY A 156 -8.93 -28.33 27.78
C GLY A 156 -9.78 -28.07 29.02
N GLY A 157 -10.74 -27.16 28.91
CA GLY A 157 -11.82 -26.98 29.88
C GLY A 157 -12.91 -26.04 29.36
N PRO A 158 -14.15 -26.49 29.11
CA PRO A 158 -15.32 -25.61 29.09
C PRO A 158 -15.63 -25.02 30.48
#